data_AF-A0A9P7SV02-F1
#
_entry.id   AF-A0A9P7SV02-F1
#
_cell.length_a   1.000
_cell.length_b   1.000
_cell.length_c   1.000
_cell.angle_alpha   90.00
_cell.angle_beta   90.00
_cell.angle_gamma   90.00
#
_symmetry.space_group_name_H-M   'P 1'
#
loop_
_entity.id
_entity.type
_entity.pdbx_description
1 polymer ?
#
loop_
_entity_poly.entity_id
_entity_poly.type
_entity_poly.pdbx_seq_one_letter_code
_entity_poly.pdbx_strand_id
1 'polypeptide(L)'
;MLEDGLRSLFSKASFRARAQRMILILFVFWITLIGYQFYFTSEGKGAESKHPNLSQLGTHADLHDEQARIGKISILYGETKPYYERALQTHKRHNRQHGYPMFIQRVDVLDGYWTKPAFIHYMILRELRKPESQRLQWLFWFDADTIILNYNVPLEIFCPPQGDDALKKIDVLIADDWNGLNNGIFGIRVSRYSAELFAGILAFRDFEPDTSLPFEDQSAMENLLKRRKSVNRVAKVPQRWFNAYATEDIKPGPSWVHPGDLLVHFAGVGDRPTQMNKWADKSEKLSYKWNTPLTQTTYPEEIDRFWNRTKSVYDARMNHWAKETKHLQASFAKANQTITEWGSTSEKQSKNFLSMVQAQRNAVSYLGNITKYNNEIMKEDLYQLDKIVKELDDAHRTFSEDAAKIKAALEEQRKKKEEEEQKMREAEEAERRLKEEQDKGKQREQTEKAVSQGATQLESNEVHVPGS
;
A
#
# COMPACT_ATOMS: atom_id res chain seq x y z
N MET A 1 -58.78 -38.58 6.48
CA MET A 1 -57.86 -37.82 7.39
C MET A 1 -57.39 -36.51 6.73
N LEU A 2 -58.29 -35.71 6.16
CA LEU A 2 -57.95 -34.38 5.63
C LEU A 2 -59.16 -33.43 5.64
N GLU A 3 -60.13 -33.66 6.53
CA GLU A 3 -61.28 -32.76 6.74
C GLU A 3 -61.41 -32.23 8.18
N ASP A 4 -60.73 -32.83 9.16
CA ASP A 4 -60.81 -32.38 10.56
C ASP A 4 -59.79 -31.29 10.95
N GLY A 5 -58.79 -31.00 10.10
CA GLY A 5 -57.74 -30.00 10.37
C GLY A 5 -58.16 -28.54 10.17
N LEU A 6 -59.23 -28.28 9.43
CA LEU A 6 -59.65 -26.92 9.04
C LEU A 6 -60.73 -26.31 9.94
N ARG A 7 -61.36 -27.10 10.82
CA ARG A 7 -62.39 -26.59 11.75
C ARG A 7 -61.84 -25.99 13.05
N SER A 8 -60.55 -26.17 13.37
CA SER A 8 -59.94 -25.56 14.57
C SER A 8 -59.40 -24.13 14.35
N LEU A 9 -59.26 -23.69 13.10
CA LEU A 9 -58.68 -22.38 12.74
C LEU A 9 -59.65 -21.19 12.87
N PHE A 10 -60.95 -21.44 13.03
CA PHE A 10 -61.99 -20.39 13.11
C PHE A 10 -62.90 -20.52 14.33
N SER A 11 -62.31 -20.82 15.50
CA SER A 11 -62.99 -20.61 16.77
C SER A 11 -63.11 -19.12 17.08
N LYS A 12 -64.32 -18.64 17.43
CA LYS A 12 -64.60 -17.25 17.87
C LYS A 12 -63.70 -16.79 19.04
N ALA A 13 -63.06 -17.72 19.77
CA ALA A 13 -62.12 -17.41 20.85
C ALA A 13 -60.75 -16.92 20.34
N SER A 14 -60.26 -17.37 19.17
CA SER A 14 -58.96 -16.96 18.64
C SER A 14 -58.98 -15.55 18.03
N PHE A 15 -60.14 -15.11 17.54
CA PHE A 15 -60.34 -13.75 17.01
C PHE A 15 -60.39 -12.70 18.13
N ARG A 16 -61.09 -12.99 19.24
CA ARG A 16 -61.15 -12.08 20.41
C ARG A 16 -59.78 -11.88 21.05
N ALA A 17 -58.98 -12.93 21.17
CA ALA A 17 -57.62 -12.84 21.72
C ALA A 17 -56.67 -12.03 20.82
N ARG A 18 -56.79 -12.14 19.49
CA ARG A 18 -56.01 -11.32 18.54
C ARG A 18 -56.46 -9.86 18.52
N ALA A 19 -57.76 -9.60 18.61
CA ALA A 19 -58.30 -8.24 18.71
C ALA A 19 -57.87 -7.55 20.02
N GLN A 20 -57.89 -8.25 21.15
CA GLN A 20 -57.41 -7.72 22.44
C GLN A 20 -55.91 -7.41 22.43
N ARG A 21 -55.07 -8.25 21.78
CA ARG A 21 -53.64 -7.96 21.61
C ARG A 21 -53.38 -6.76 20.72
N MET A 22 -54.13 -6.59 19.64
CA MET A 22 -54.03 -5.40 18.78
C MET A 22 -54.47 -4.13 19.50
N ILE A 23 -55.56 -4.18 20.28
CA ILE A 23 -56.02 -3.03 21.08
C ILE A 23 -54.97 -2.66 22.13
N LEU A 24 -54.34 -3.63 22.78
CA LEU A 24 -53.28 -3.36 23.75
C LEU A 24 -52.04 -2.73 23.09
N ILE A 25 -51.63 -3.21 21.91
CA ILE A 25 -50.51 -2.62 21.16
C ILE A 25 -50.81 -1.18 20.75
N LEU A 26 -52.03 -0.92 20.25
CA LEU A 26 -52.46 0.43 19.88
C LEU A 26 -52.56 1.36 21.10
N PHE A 27 -52.97 0.83 22.26
CA PHE A 27 -53.05 1.59 23.51
C PHE A 27 -51.66 1.95 24.06
N VAL A 28 -50.70 1.03 24.03
CA VAL A 28 -49.31 1.30 24.42
C VAL A 28 -48.68 2.33 23.47
N PHE A 29 -48.92 2.21 22.16
CA PHE A 29 -48.43 3.18 21.17
C PHE A 29 -49.01 4.58 21.42
N TRP A 30 -50.30 4.68 21.78
CA TRP A 30 -50.94 5.94 22.14
C TRP A 30 -50.39 6.56 23.43
N ILE A 31 -50.10 5.76 24.46
CA ILE A 31 -49.47 6.24 25.71
C ILE A 31 -48.07 6.77 25.43
N THR A 32 -47.27 6.09 24.59
CA THR A 32 -45.93 6.57 24.22
C THR A 32 -46.00 7.85 23.39
N LEU A 33 -47.01 8.01 22.54
CA LEU A 33 -47.19 9.22 21.73
C LEU A 33 -47.62 10.42 22.60
N ILE A 34 -48.52 10.20 23.56
CA ILE A 34 -48.92 11.23 24.55
C ILE A 34 -47.74 11.60 25.44
N GLY A 35 -46.96 10.62 25.92
CA GLY A 35 -45.75 10.86 26.71
C GLY A 35 -44.71 11.69 25.95
N TYR A 36 -44.51 11.41 24.66
CA TYR A 36 -43.60 12.17 23.81
C TYR A 36 -44.09 13.61 23.57
N GLN A 37 -45.39 13.80 23.35
CA GLN A 37 -46.00 15.13 23.23
C GLN A 37 -45.93 15.93 24.55
N PHE A 38 -46.13 15.28 25.71
CA PHE A 38 -45.98 15.92 27.02
C PHE A 38 -44.53 16.28 27.34
N TYR A 39 -43.58 15.41 26.98
CA TYR A 39 -42.14 15.67 27.14
C TYR A 39 -41.73 16.91 26.34
N PHE A 40 -42.12 17.00 25.06
CA PHE A 40 -41.82 18.15 24.19
C PHE A 40 -42.60 19.43 24.51
N THR A 41 -43.77 19.34 25.14
CA THR A 41 -44.52 20.54 25.58
C THR A 41 -44.13 21.02 26.98
N SER A 42 -43.49 20.17 27.81
CA SER A 42 -43.02 20.53 29.15
C SER A 42 -41.63 21.21 29.20
N GLU A 43 -40.77 21.02 28.18
CA GLU A 43 -39.48 21.74 28.07
C GLU A 43 -39.62 23.24 27.72
N GLY A 44 -40.85 23.74 27.54
CA GLY A 44 -41.12 25.13 27.17
C GLY A 44 -41.31 26.12 28.32
N LYS A 45 -41.33 25.71 29.60
CA LYS A 45 -41.62 26.63 30.73
C LYS A 45 -40.88 26.30 32.03
N GLY A 46 -39.74 26.96 32.24
CA GLY A 46 -39.33 27.45 33.56
C GLY A 46 -38.21 26.71 34.31
N ALA A 47 -36.98 27.21 34.19
CA ALA A 47 -36.03 27.40 35.31
C ALA A 47 -34.86 28.28 34.83
N GLU A 48 -34.84 29.57 35.23
CA GLU A 48 -33.66 30.43 35.11
C GLU A 48 -32.55 29.91 36.03
N SER A 49 -31.62 29.11 35.50
CA SER A 49 -30.33 28.88 36.13
C SER A 49 -29.29 29.78 35.47
N LYS A 50 -28.62 30.62 36.27
CA LYS A 50 -27.49 31.46 35.85
C LYS A 50 -26.29 30.59 35.46
N HIS A 51 -26.27 30.12 34.22
CA HIS A 51 -25.08 29.65 33.53
C HIS A 51 -24.83 30.55 32.31
N PRO A 52 -23.58 30.94 32.01
CA PRO A 52 -23.29 31.79 30.86
C PRO A 52 -23.76 31.09 29.58
N ASN A 53 -24.52 31.85 28.78
CA ASN A 53 -25.07 31.43 27.50
C ASN A 53 -23.95 30.92 26.58
N LEU A 54 -23.85 29.60 26.40
CA LEU A 54 -22.95 28.94 25.44
C LEU A 54 -23.24 29.33 23.97
N SER A 55 -24.37 30.00 23.72
CA SER A 55 -24.77 30.55 22.42
C SER A 55 -24.13 31.90 22.08
N GLN A 56 -23.45 32.57 23.03
CA GLN A 56 -22.75 33.84 22.79
C GLN A 56 -21.22 33.70 22.61
N LEU A 57 -20.69 32.47 22.60
CA LEU A 57 -19.28 32.21 22.30
C LEU A 57 -18.95 32.18 20.79
N GLY A 58 -19.94 32.35 19.91
CA GLY A 58 -19.82 32.03 18.47
C GLY A 58 -19.88 33.20 17.48
N THR A 59 -20.10 34.45 17.87
CA THR A 59 -20.55 35.46 16.88
C THR A 59 -19.48 36.29 16.17
N HIS A 60 -18.18 36.00 16.36
CA HIS A 60 -17.10 36.64 15.57
C HIS A 60 -16.04 35.69 15.01
N ALA A 61 -16.13 34.38 15.26
CA ALA A 61 -15.18 33.38 14.75
C ALA A 61 -15.66 32.67 13.46
N ASP A 62 -16.95 32.70 13.15
CA ASP A 62 -17.54 31.69 12.25
C ASP A 62 -17.52 32.03 10.74
N LEU A 63 -17.24 33.26 10.32
CA LEU A 63 -17.21 33.58 8.88
C LEU A 63 -15.87 33.23 8.18
N HIS A 64 -14.80 33.01 8.94
CA HIS A 64 -13.50 32.59 8.38
C HIS A 64 -13.33 31.07 8.32
N ASP A 65 -14.16 30.29 9.03
CA ASP A 65 -14.01 28.83 9.16
C ASP A 65 -14.45 28.07 7.89
N GLU A 66 -15.40 28.61 7.11
CA GLU A 66 -15.92 27.92 5.91
C GLU A 66 -14.95 27.88 4.72
N GLN A 67 -13.95 28.78 4.68
CA GLN A 67 -12.94 28.82 3.60
C GLN A 67 -11.59 28.22 4.01
N ALA A 68 -11.34 28.06 5.32
CA ALA A 68 -10.07 27.56 5.81
C ALA A 68 -9.83 26.12 5.34
N ARG A 69 -8.62 25.84 4.85
CA ARG A 69 -8.18 24.47 4.53
C ARG A 69 -7.23 23.89 5.57
N ILE A 70 -6.67 24.73 6.44
CA ILE A 70 -5.74 24.34 7.50
C ILE A 70 -6.23 24.88 8.83
N GLY A 71 -6.29 24.04 9.86
CA GLY A 71 -6.51 24.45 11.25
C GLY A 71 -5.29 24.19 12.13
N LYS A 72 -5.14 24.98 13.18
CA LYS A 72 -4.13 24.74 14.22
C LYS A 72 -4.76 24.10 15.45
N ILE A 73 -4.04 23.15 16.05
CA ILE A 73 -4.44 22.48 17.29
C ILE A 73 -3.32 22.66 18.31
N SER A 74 -3.70 22.95 19.55
CA SER A 74 -2.78 22.97 20.69
C SER A 74 -3.50 22.60 21.98
N ILE A 75 -2.76 22.43 23.06
CA ILE A 75 -3.27 22.18 24.40
C ILE A 75 -2.61 23.12 25.38
N LEU A 76 -3.42 23.77 26.22
CA LEU A 76 -2.96 24.62 27.30
C LEU A 76 -3.99 24.59 28.43
N TYR A 77 -3.85 23.61 29.34
CA TYR A 77 -4.68 23.42 30.52
C TYR A 77 -3.89 23.64 31.82
N GLY A 78 -4.60 23.65 32.95
CA GLY A 78 -4.02 23.82 34.29
C GLY A 78 -3.81 25.29 34.67
N GLU A 79 -2.88 25.53 35.59
CA GLU A 79 -2.55 26.89 36.03
C GLU A 79 -2.05 27.73 34.86
N THR A 80 -2.62 28.92 34.69
CA THR A 80 -2.24 29.84 33.62
C THR A 80 -0.81 30.33 33.80
N LYS A 81 0.07 29.94 32.88
CA LYS A 81 1.46 30.43 32.83
C LYS A 81 1.58 31.53 31.79
N PRO A 82 2.00 32.76 32.16
CA PRO A 82 2.01 33.91 31.25
C PRO A 82 2.81 33.70 29.95
N TYR A 83 3.93 32.97 30.01
CA TYR A 83 4.78 32.73 28.85
C TYR A 83 4.14 31.78 27.82
N TYR A 84 3.32 30.81 28.24
CA TYR A 84 2.55 29.98 27.31
C TYR A 84 1.40 30.76 26.67
N GLU A 85 0.70 31.60 27.43
CA GLU A 85 -0.31 32.49 26.85
C GLU A 85 0.29 33.49 25.86
N ARG A 86 1.49 34.02 26.15
CA ARG A 86 2.23 34.89 25.24
C ARG A 86 2.64 34.17 23.96
N ALA A 87 3.17 32.96 24.07
CA ALA A 87 3.47 32.10 22.91
C ALA A 87 2.23 31.86 22.05
N LEU A 88 1.10 31.55 22.68
CA LEU A 88 -0.19 31.41 22.01
C LEU A 88 -0.62 32.68 21.25
N GLN A 89 -0.30 33.89 21.73
CA GLN A 89 -0.60 35.12 20.99
C GLN A 89 0.17 35.22 19.67
N THR A 90 1.39 34.70 19.60
CA THR A 90 2.15 34.65 18.33
C THR A 90 1.44 33.75 17.32
N HIS A 91 0.92 32.60 17.76
CA HIS A 91 0.10 31.74 16.90
C HIS A 91 -1.20 32.42 16.46
N LYS A 92 -1.93 33.05 17.38
CA LYS A 92 -3.16 33.79 17.05
C LYS A 92 -2.92 34.91 16.05
N ARG A 93 -1.77 35.59 16.13
CA ARG A 93 -1.38 36.62 15.16
C ARG A 93 -1.15 36.02 13.77
N HIS A 94 -0.39 34.93 13.69
CA HIS A 94 -0.18 34.20 12.42
C HIS A 94 -1.50 33.71 11.83
N ASN A 95 -2.38 33.18 12.67
CA ASN A 95 -3.69 32.69 12.25
C ASN A 95 -4.57 33.79 11.66
N ARG A 96 -4.59 34.99 12.26
CA ARG A 96 -5.32 36.13 11.69
C ARG A 96 -4.78 36.54 10.32
N GLN A 97 -3.47 36.42 10.11
CA GLN A 97 -2.85 36.77 8.83
C GLN A 97 -3.20 35.79 7.71
N HIS A 98 -3.32 34.50 8.01
CA HIS A 98 -3.55 33.45 7.01
C HIS A 98 -4.96 32.82 7.05
N GLY A 99 -5.83 33.28 7.94
CA GLY A 99 -7.21 32.78 8.06
C GLY A 99 -7.34 31.39 8.68
N TYR A 100 -6.45 31.00 9.60
CA TYR A 100 -6.52 29.69 10.24
C TYR A 100 -7.40 29.68 11.49
N PRO A 101 -8.37 28.74 11.61
CA PRO A 101 -8.99 28.45 12.90
C PRO A 101 -7.96 27.84 13.86
N MET A 102 -8.18 28.07 15.16
CA MET A 102 -7.34 27.51 16.22
C MET A 102 -8.18 26.84 17.29
N PHE A 103 -7.85 25.59 17.58
CA PHE A 103 -8.52 24.77 18.58
C PHE A 103 -7.55 24.53 19.74
N ILE A 104 -7.97 24.88 20.95
CA ILE A 104 -7.14 24.81 22.15
C ILE A 104 -7.89 24.01 23.20
N GLN A 105 -7.35 22.86 23.59
CA GLN A 105 -7.87 22.14 24.76
C GLN A 105 -7.42 22.90 26.02
N ARG A 106 -8.39 23.37 26.81
CA ARG A 106 -8.16 24.10 28.06
C ARG A 106 -8.37 23.27 29.32
N VAL A 107 -8.87 22.05 29.17
CA VAL A 107 -9.22 21.13 30.25
C VAL A 107 -8.50 19.81 30.02
N ASP A 108 -7.92 19.24 31.07
CA ASP A 108 -7.32 17.93 30.97
C ASP A 108 -8.41 16.84 30.87
N VAL A 109 -8.22 15.85 30.00
CA VAL A 109 -9.26 14.85 29.67
C VAL A 109 -8.78 13.44 29.95
N LEU A 110 -7.52 13.15 29.65
CA LEU A 110 -6.85 11.88 29.93
C LEU A 110 -5.56 12.15 30.70
N ASP A 111 -4.96 11.10 31.23
CA ASP A 111 -3.72 11.18 31.98
C ASP A 111 -2.54 11.60 31.09
N GLY A 112 -1.77 12.59 31.56
CA GLY A 112 -0.46 12.95 31.02
C GLY A 112 -0.47 13.27 29.52
N TYR A 113 0.39 12.59 28.77
CA TYR A 113 0.61 12.83 27.33
C TYR A 113 -0.54 12.31 26.45
N TRP A 114 -1.52 11.58 27.00
CA TRP A 114 -2.61 10.97 26.22
C TRP A 114 -3.75 11.95 25.86
N THR A 115 -3.85 13.10 26.52
CA THR A 115 -4.85 14.14 26.16
C THR A 115 -4.60 14.69 24.75
N LYS A 116 -3.34 14.80 24.32
CA LYS A 116 -2.96 15.24 22.97
C LYS A 116 -3.54 14.36 21.86
N PRO A 117 -3.23 13.05 21.78
CA PRO A 117 -3.81 12.20 20.75
C PRO A 117 -5.34 12.10 20.85
N ALA A 118 -5.93 12.17 22.05
CA ALA A 118 -7.39 12.16 22.20
C ALA A 118 -8.05 13.39 21.59
N PHE A 119 -7.50 14.58 21.85
CA PHE A 119 -8.04 15.82 21.31
C PHE A 119 -7.87 15.90 19.79
N ILE A 120 -6.71 15.48 19.27
CA ILE A 120 -6.48 15.41 17.82
C ILE A 120 -7.45 14.43 17.17
N HIS A 121 -7.66 13.25 17.76
CA HIS A 121 -8.62 12.27 17.25
C HIS A 121 -10.04 12.87 17.17
N TYR A 122 -10.49 13.53 18.24
CA TYR A 122 -11.78 14.23 18.26
C TYR A 122 -11.89 15.25 17.12
N MET A 123 -10.86 16.07 16.91
CA MET A 123 -10.85 17.07 15.84
C MET A 123 -10.90 16.43 14.45
N ILE A 124 -10.16 15.35 14.22
CA ILE A 124 -10.23 14.59 12.95
C ILE A 124 -11.66 14.07 12.71
N LEU A 125 -12.28 13.43 13.71
CA LEU A 125 -13.64 12.90 13.58
C LEU A 125 -14.67 14.00 13.37
N ARG A 126 -14.52 15.15 14.05
CA ARG A 126 -15.37 16.33 13.85
C ARG A 126 -15.31 16.83 12.40
N GLU A 127 -14.11 16.93 11.82
CA GLU A 127 -13.94 17.39 10.44
C GLU A 127 -14.38 16.33 9.41
N LEU A 128 -14.19 15.04 9.70
CA LEU A 128 -14.65 13.96 8.82
C LEU A 128 -16.18 13.88 8.68
N ARG A 129 -16.94 14.44 9.63
CA ARG A 129 -18.41 14.54 9.56
C ARG A 129 -18.90 15.63 8.60
N LYS A 130 -18.03 16.56 8.20
CA LYS A 130 -18.36 17.62 7.24
C LYS A 130 -18.12 17.12 5.79
N PRO A 131 -18.85 17.66 4.79
CA PRO A 131 -18.52 17.46 3.38
C PRO A 131 -17.07 17.85 3.07
N GLU A 132 -16.45 17.18 2.08
CA GLU A 132 -15.04 17.43 1.74
C GLU A 132 -14.74 18.87 1.32
N SER A 133 -15.71 19.54 0.72
CA SER A 133 -15.62 20.95 0.33
C SER A 133 -15.65 21.92 1.52
N GLN A 134 -16.14 21.49 2.68
CA GLN A 134 -16.35 22.33 3.88
C GLN A 134 -15.43 21.96 5.06
N ARG A 135 -14.73 20.82 4.97
CA ARG A 135 -13.81 20.37 6.02
C ARG A 135 -12.41 20.93 5.84
N LEU A 136 -11.73 21.09 6.97
CA LEU A 136 -10.29 21.28 6.97
C LEU A 136 -9.60 20.10 6.26
N GLN A 137 -8.60 20.40 5.44
CA GLN A 137 -7.76 19.37 4.82
C GLN A 137 -6.66 18.94 5.77
N TRP A 138 -6.07 19.89 6.48
CA TRP A 138 -4.95 19.66 7.38
C TRP A 138 -5.19 20.25 8.75
N LEU A 139 -4.68 19.56 9.77
CA LEU A 139 -4.59 20.03 11.13
C LEU A 139 -3.10 20.03 11.48
N PHE A 140 -2.56 21.18 11.87
CA PHE A 140 -1.21 21.27 12.39
C PHE A 140 -1.26 21.33 13.91
N TRP A 141 -0.62 20.35 14.54
CA TRP A 141 -0.41 20.35 15.97
C TRP A 141 0.78 21.23 16.34
N PHE A 142 0.65 22.02 17.40
CA PHE A 142 1.75 22.76 18.01
C PHE A 142 1.73 22.59 19.53
N ASP A 143 2.85 22.17 20.10
CA ASP A 143 3.06 22.25 21.55
C ASP A 143 3.04 23.71 22.02
N ALA A 144 2.62 23.92 23.28
CA ALA A 144 2.45 25.24 23.87
C ALA A 144 3.77 26.02 24.03
N ASP A 145 4.91 25.32 24.00
CA ASP A 145 6.26 25.86 24.09
C ASP A 145 6.86 26.13 22.70
N THR A 146 6.06 26.71 21.81
CA THR A 146 6.47 27.13 20.46
C THR A 146 6.15 28.59 20.20
N ILE A 147 7.06 29.29 19.52
CA ILE A 147 6.92 30.73 19.21
C ILE A 147 7.05 30.93 17.70
N ILE A 148 6.03 31.51 17.07
CA ILE A 148 6.11 31.93 15.66
C ILE A 148 7.09 33.08 15.54
N LEU A 149 8.05 32.99 14.62
CA LEU A 149 9.05 34.03 14.34
C LEU A 149 8.76 34.73 13.00
N ASN A 150 8.37 33.96 11.99
CA ASN A 150 8.03 34.48 10.68
C ASN A 150 6.54 34.37 10.40
N TYR A 151 5.84 35.50 10.49
CA TYR A 151 4.41 35.59 10.25
C TYR A 151 4.06 35.49 8.76
N ASN A 152 5.02 35.68 7.86
CA ASN A 152 4.79 35.64 6.41
C ASN A 152 4.81 34.22 5.81
N VAL A 153 5.14 33.20 6.60
CA VAL A 153 5.24 31.81 6.13
C VAL A 153 3.89 31.11 6.32
N PRO A 154 3.11 30.83 5.25
CA PRO A 154 1.87 30.07 5.36
C PRO A 154 2.15 28.59 5.61
N LEU A 155 1.23 27.87 6.27
CA LEU A 155 1.38 26.43 6.52
C LEU A 155 1.18 25.59 5.24
N GLU A 156 0.43 26.11 4.27
CA GLU A 156 0.18 25.45 2.98
C GLU A 156 1.47 25.09 2.26
N ILE A 157 2.53 25.91 2.41
CA ILE A 157 3.78 25.66 1.71
C ILE A 157 4.39 24.31 2.11
N PHE A 158 4.20 23.87 3.36
CA PHE A 158 4.74 22.59 3.83
C PHE A 158 3.89 21.40 3.40
N CYS A 159 2.69 21.61 2.85
CA CYS A 159 1.80 20.53 2.46
C CYS A 159 2.21 19.95 1.09
N PRO A 160 1.94 18.65 0.85
CA PRO A 160 2.18 18.06 -0.45
C PRO A 160 1.29 18.72 -1.53
N PRO A 161 1.81 18.90 -2.75
CA PRO A 161 1.02 19.35 -3.90
C PRO A 161 -0.23 18.48 -4.12
N GLN A 162 -1.41 19.10 -4.22
CA GLN A 162 -2.68 18.35 -4.28
C GLN A 162 -2.94 17.65 -5.62
N GLY A 163 -2.30 18.10 -6.70
CA GLY A 163 -2.50 17.56 -8.06
C GLY A 163 -1.70 16.30 -8.38
N ASP A 164 -0.94 15.75 -7.43
CA ASP A 164 0.00 14.65 -7.66
C ASP A 164 -0.47 13.35 -7.02
N ASP A 165 -0.65 12.30 -7.83
CA ASP A 165 -1.17 11.00 -7.40
C ASP A 165 -0.23 10.22 -6.46
N ALA A 166 1.09 10.46 -6.56
CA ALA A 166 2.07 9.87 -5.64
C ALA A 166 2.01 10.57 -4.28
N LEU A 167 1.88 11.90 -4.28
CA LEU A 167 1.96 12.71 -3.07
C LEU A 167 0.61 12.85 -2.33
N LYS A 168 -0.53 12.71 -3.02
CA LYS A 168 -1.87 12.84 -2.41
C LYS A 168 -2.15 11.80 -1.32
N LYS A 169 -1.39 10.69 -1.29
CA LYS A 169 -1.49 9.65 -0.25
C LYS A 169 -0.87 10.07 1.07
N ILE A 170 -0.07 11.13 1.09
CA ILE A 170 0.59 11.61 2.30
C ILE A 170 -0.45 12.27 3.20
N ASP A 171 -0.58 11.70 4.38
CA ASP A 171 -1.52 12.06 5.43
C ASP A 171 -0.81 12.66 6.66
N VAL A 172 0.50 12.48 6.79
CA VAL A 172 1.27 12.88 7.98
C VAL A 172 2.57 13.55 7.57
N LEU A 173 2.84 14.73 8.13
CA LEU A 173 4.10 15.46 8.00
C LEU A 173 4.78 15.49 9.36
N ILE A 174 5.92 14.82 9.50
CA ILE A 174 6.66 14.74 10.75
C ILE A 174 8.08 15.29 10.58
N ALA A 175 8.64 15.74 11.70
CA ALA A 175 10.06 16.04 11.82
C ALA A 175 10.72 15.01 12.75
N ASP A 176 11.95 14.62 12.42
CA ASP A 176 12.81 13.83 13.31
C ASP A 176 13.86 14.76 13.95
N ASP A 177 14.22 14.48 15.19
CA ASP A 177 15.38 15.03 15.89
C ASP A 177 16.42 13.93 16.19
N TRP A 178 17.39 14.20 17.09
CA TRP A 178 18.41 13.22 17.47
C TRP A 178 17.87 12.02 18.26
N ASN A 179 16.62 12.07 18.75
CA ASN A 179 15.91 11.00 19.45
C ASN A 179 14.92 10.24 18.55
N GLY A 180 14.82 10.57 17.26
CA GLY A 180 13.84 9.99 16.34
C GLY A 180 12.68 10.94 16.07
N LEU A 181 11.46 10.41 15.94
CA LEU A 181 10.27 11.26 15.72
C LEU A 181 10.16 12.29 16.84
N ASN A 182 10.03 13.57 16.51
CA ASN A 182 9.60 14.60 17.44
C ASN A 182 8.17 15.04 17.11
N ASN A 183 7.21 14.71 17.97
CA ASN A 183 5.81 15.00 17.72
C ASN A 183 5.36 16.37 18.27
N GLY A 184 6.26 17.26 18.68
CA GLY A 184 5.87 18.56 19.23
C GLY A 184 5.25 19.52 18.20
N ILE A 185 5.64 19.37 16.93
CA ILE A 185 4.94 19.98 15.79
C ILE A 185 4.86 18.98 14.65
N PHE A 186 3.66 18.77 14.11
CA PHE A 186 3.43 17.94 12.92
C PHE A 186 2.14 18.34 12.20
N GLY A 187 2.04 18.01 10.92
CA GLY A 187 0.82 18.15 10.13
C GLY A 187 0.11 16.81 9.98
N ILE A 188 -1.20 16.78 10.20
CA ILE A 188 -2.06 15.62 9.93
C ILE A 188 -3.15 16.00 8.94
N ARG A 189 -3.36 15.20 7.91
CA ARG A 189 -4.48 15.34 6.98
C ARG A 189 -5.74 14.82 7.64
N VAL A 190 -6.86 15.51 7.45
CA VAL A 190 -8.18 15.00 7.83
C VAL A 190 -8.55 13.87 6.87
N SER A 191 -8.32 12.64 7.30
CA SER A 191 -8.61 11.44 6.52
C SER A 191 -8.97 10.26 7.40
N ARG A 192 -9.55 9.23 6.79
CA ARG A 192 -9.83 7.96 7.48
C ARG A 192 -8.55 7.32 8.05
N TYR A 193 -7.44 7.40 7.32
CA TYR A 193 -6.16 6.89 7.80
C TYR A 193 -5.72 7.59 9.09
N SER A 194 -5.81 8.92 9.14
CA SER A 194 -5.44 9.68 10.34
C SER A 194 -6.35 9.35 11.53
N ALA A 195 -7.65 9.14 11.31
CA ALA A 195 -8.55 8.69 12.36
C ALA A 195 -8.14 7.31 12.92
N GLU A 196 -7.85 6.35 12.02
CA GLU A 196 -7.39 5.01 12.40
C GLU A 196 -6.02 5.05 13.11
N LEU A 197 -5.10 5.92 12.69
CA LEU A 197 -3.82 6.13 13.33
C LEU A 197 -3.99 6.61 14.78
N PHE A 198 -4.78 7.67 15.00
CA PHE A 198 -4.96 8.23 16.35
C PHE A 198 -5.80 7.34 17.27
N ALA A 199 -6.75 6.57 16.73
CA ALA A 199 -7.37 5.48 17.48
C ALA A 199 -6.33 4.43 17.91
N GLY A 200 -5.42 4.05 17.01
CA GLY A 200 -4.32 3.14 17.30
C GLY A 200 -3.36 3.67 18.35
N ILE A 201 -2.99 4.96 18.30
CA ILE A 201 -2.09 5.60 19.29
C ILE A 201 -2.71 5.49 20.69
N LEU A 202 -3.99 5.86 20.84
CA LEU A 202 -4.69 5.80 22.12
C LEU A 202 -4.80 4.37 22.68
N ALA A 203 -5.04 3.40 21.80
CA ALA A 203 -5.16 1.99 22.18
C ALA A 203 -3.78 1.33 22.45
N PHE A 204 -2.68 1.94 21.99
CA PHE A 204 -1.37 1.29 21.97
C PHE A 204 -0.93 0.79 23.34
N ARG A 205 -1.11 1.60 24.38
CA ARG A 205 -0.72 1.27 25.77
C ARG A 205 -1.42 0.02 26.32
N ASP A 206 -2.62 -0.28 25.84
CA ASP A 206 -3.43 -1.40 26.32
C ASP A 206 -3.22 -2.67 25.50
N PHE A 207 -2.94 -2.53 24.20
CA PHE A 207 -2.80 -3.67 23.27
C PHE A 207 -1.35 -4.10 23.03
N GLU A 208 -0.37 -3.23 23.30
CA GLU A 208 1.06 -3.51 23.17
C GLU A 208 1.84 -3.08 24.44
N PRO A 209 1.43 -3.55 25.63
CA PRO A 209 1.94 -3.06 26.92
C PRO A 209 3.43 -3.35 27.16
N ASP A 210 3.97 -4.37 26.49
CA ASP A 210 5.38 -4.77 26.62
C ASP A 210 6.33 -3.92 25.76
N THR A 211 5.80 -3.04 24.90
CA THR A 211 6.61 -2.17 24.05
C THR A 211 7.09 -0.96 24.86
N SER A 212 8.39 -0.73 24.86
CA SER A 212 8.97 0.44 25.51
C SER A 212 8.50 1.75 24.86
N LEU A 213 7.95 2.66 25.68
CA LEU A 213 7.50 3.98 25.28
C LEU A 213 8.29 5.06 26.03
N PRO A 214 9.59 5.28 25.69
CA PRO A 214 10.42 6.28 26.38
C PRO A 214 9.91 7.72 26.24
N PHE A 215 9.05 7.98 25.25
CA PHE A 215 8.35 9.24 25.01
C PHE A 215 6.85 8.97 24.75
N GLU A 216 6.21 8.15 25.59
CA GLU A 216 4.75 7.95 25.66
C GLU A 216 4.00 7.98 24.30
N ASP A 217 3.21 9.03 24.03
CA ASP A 217 2.39 9.15 22.81
C ASP A 217 3.23 9.29 21.55
N GLN A 218 4.40 9.95 21.64
CA GLN A 218 5.38 10.07 20.57
C GLN A 218 5.95 8.70 20.20
N SER A 219 6.34 7.89 21.19
CA SER A 219 6.82 6.53 20.94
C SER A 219 5.73 5.63 20.35
N ALA A 220 4.48 5.75 20.81
CA ALA A 220 3.36 5.01 20.26
C ALA A 220 3.10 5.39 18.79
N MET A 221 3.08 6.69 18.49
CA MET A 221 2.96 7.21 17.13
C MET A 221 4.10 6.69 16.25
N GLU A 222 5.35 6.78 16.70
CA GLU A 222 6.51 6.32 15.93
C GLU A 222 6.42 4.84 15.56
N ASN A 223 6.02 3.98 16.52
CA ASN A 223 5.85 2.55 16.29
C ASN A 223 4.76 2.25 15.26
N LEU A 224 3.64 2.97 15.29
CA LEU A 224 2.56 2.82 14.32
C LEU A 224 2.95 3.34 12.93
N LEU A 225 3.70 4.44 12.85
CA LEU A 225 4.18 5.00 11.58
C LEU A 225 5.25 4.13 10.90
N LYS A 226 5.93 3.24 11.64
CA LYS A 226 6.87 2.24 11.08
C LYS A 226 6.17 1.05 10.42
N ARG A 227 4.86 0.88 10.61
CA ARG A 227 4.10 -0.25 10.03
C ARG A 227 3.89 -0.06 8.54
N ARG A 228 3.76 -1.18 7.81
CA ARG A 228 3.53 -1.22 6.35
C ARG A 228 2.39 -0.29 5.89
N LYS A 229 1.28 -0.26 6.63
CA LYS A 229 0.10 0.59 6.36
C LYS A 229 0.43 2.08 6.22
N SER A 230 1.54 2.51 6.83
CA SER A 230 1.98 3.90 6.92
C SER A 230 3.03 4.28 5.86
N VAL A 231 3.57 3.32 5.09
CA VAL A 231 4.76 3.50 4.22
C VAL A 231 4.61 4.60 3.16
N ASN A 232 3.38 4.86 2.70
CA ASN A 232 3.06 5.89 1.70
C ASN A 232 2.28 7.07 2.29
N ARG A 233 2.12 7.08 3.61
CA ARG A 233 1.23 7.99 4.34
C ARG A 233 2.00 9.09 5.07
N VAL A 234 3.31 8.93 5.20
CA VAL A 234 4.16 9.80 6.03
C VAL A 234 5.25 10.44 5.19
N ALA A 235 5.42 11.75 5.33
CA ALA A 235 6.61 12.46 4.89
C ALA A 235 7.41 12.92 6.10
N LYS A 236 8.69 12.52 6.14
CA LYS A 236 9.67 13.05 7.08
C LYS A 236 10.29 14.29 6.45
N VAL A 237 9.95 15.45 7.00
CA VAL A 237 10.43 16.74 6.50
C VAL A 237 11.61 17.26 7.34
N PRO A 238 12.41 18.20 6.82
CA PRO A 238 13.45 18.84 7.62
C PRO A 238 12.88 19.46 8.90
N GLN A 239 13.48 19.14 10.04
CA GLN A 239 13.05 19.64 11.35
C GLN A 239 12.92 21.18 11.39
N ARG A 240 13.86 21.87 10.74
CA ARG A 240 13.89 23.34 10.61
C ARG A 240 12.60 23.97 10.06
N TRP A 241 11.82 23.23 9.29
CA TRP A 241 10.63 23.78 8.64
C TRP A 241 9.57 24.25 9.63
N PHE A 242 9.33 23.47 10.69
CA PHE A 242 8.31 23.83 11.69
C PHE A 242 8.56 23.22 13.07
N ASN A 243 9.73 22.64 13.33
CA ASN A 243 10.06 22.01 14.61
C ASN A 243 11.53 22.32 15.04
N ALA A 244 12.01 23.52 14.66
CA ALA A 244 13.39 23.92 14.87
C ALA A 244 13.69 24.23 16.34
N TYR A 245 14.83 23.78 16.84
CA TYR A 245 15.27 24.09 18.21
C TYR A 245 15.87 25.48 18.35
N ALA A 246 15.68 26.06 19.53
CA ALA A 246 16.25 27.36 19.88
C ALA A 246 17.79 27.30 19.90
N THR A 247 18.43 28.18 19.14
CA THR A 247 19.87 28.45 19.25
C THR A 247 20.14 29.93 18.99
N GLU A 248 21.25 30.42 19.54
CA GLU A 248 21.77 31.75 19.22
C GLU A 248 23.04 31.71 18.37
N ASP A 249 23.43 30.50 17.93
CA ASP A 249 24.58 30.32 17.08
C ASP A 249 24.43 31.09 15.77
N ILE A 250 25.52 31.69 15.32
CA ILE A 250 25.56 32.45 14.06
C ILE A 250 25.42 31.51 12.85
N LYS A 251 25.91 30.27 12.99
CA LYS A 251 25.86 29.21 11.97
C LYS A 251 25.14 27.97 12.54
N PRO A 252 23.82 28.05 12.72
CA PRO A 252 23.02 26.96 13.25
C PRO A 252 23.08 25.72 12.36
N GLY A 253 23.13 24.53 12.97
CA GLY A 253 22.96 23.27 12.28
C GLY A 253 21.53 23.07 11.74
N PRO A 254 21.24 21.94 11.06
CA PRO A 254 19.97 21.71 10.36
C PRO A 254 18.74 21.48 11.26
N SER A 255 18.93 21.13 12.53
CA SER A 255 17.83 20.97 13.51
C SER A 255 17.48 22.24 14.28
N TRP A 256 18.30 23.28 14.12
CA TRP A 256 18.17 24.52 14.87
C TRP A 256 17.48 25.60 14.04
N VAL A 257 16.97 26.63 14.69
CA VAL A 257 16.25 27.72 14.05
C VAL A 257 17.19 28.68 13.32
N HIS A 258 16.84 29.07 12.09
CA HIS A 258 17.57 30.00 11.24
C HIS A 258 16.73 31.27 11.01
N PRO A 259 17.38 32.40 10.66
CA PRO A 259 16.66 33.60 10.21
C PRO A 259 15.68 33.30 9.07
N GLY A 260 14.44 33.79 9.21
CA GLY A 260 13.36 33.58 8.24
C GLY A 260 12.53 32.31 8.44
N ASP A 261 12.90 31.44 9.38
CA ASP A 261 12.12 30.24 9.68
C ASP A 261 10.77 30.55 10.35
N LEU A 262 9.81 29.65 10.18
CA LEU A 262 8.44 29.81 10.70
C LEU A 262 8.44 30.03 12.22
N LEU A 263 9.08 29.14 12.98
CA LEU A 263 8.95 29.09 14.43
C LEU A 263 10.18 28.49 15.12
N VAL A 264 10.20 28.63 16.44
CA VAL A 264 11.16 27.98 17.35
C VAL A 264 10.42 27.16 18.42
N HIS A 265 10.98 25.99 18.76
CA HIS A 265 10.46 25.04 19.73
C HIS A 265 11.41 24.89 20.94
N PHE A 266 10.85 24.89 22.15
CA PHE A 266 11.58 24.84 23.43
C PHE A 266 11.52 23.45 24.13
N ALA A 267 11.52 22.37 23.33
CA ALA A 267 11.55 21.01 23.84
C ALA A 267 12.77 20.76 24.72
N GLY A 268 12.55 20.21 25.92
CA GLY A 268 13.63 19.86 26.84
C GLY A 268 14.51 21.03 27.33
N VAL A 269 14.15 22.29 27.04
CA VAL A 269 14.96 23.45 27.37
C VAL A 269 14.87 23.79 28.87
N GLY A 270 16.03 23.99 29.50
CA GLY A 270 16.14 24.54 30.87
C GLY A 270 15.79 26.02 30.93
N ASP A 271 15.29 26.49 32.08
CA ASP A 271 14.75 27.85 32.26
C ASP A 271 13.82 28.30 31.11
N ARG A 272 12.88 27.41 30.76
CA ARG A 272 11.90 27.61 29.69
C ARG A 272 11.20 28.98 29.75
N PRO A 273 10.75 29.50 30.92
CA PRO A 273 10.09 30.81 30.99
C PRO A 273 10.95 31.95 30.44
N THR A 274 12.22 32.02 30.84
CA THR A 274 13.15 33.07 30.37
C THR A 274 13.42 32.95 28.88
N GLN A 275 13.68 31.72 28.40
CA GLN A 275 13.97 31.48 26.99
C GLN A 275 12.77 31.83 26.11
N MET A 276 11.58 31.37 26.46
CA MET A 276 10.36 31.70 25.71
C MET A 276 10.11 33.20 25.66
N ASN A 277 10.23 33.92 26.78
CA ASN A 277 10.04 35.37 26.77
C ASN A 277 11.05 36.09 25.89
N LYS A 278 12.33 35.70 25.94
CA LYS A 278 13.39 36.26 25.08
C LYS A 278 13.08 36.11 23.59
N TRP A 279 12.56 34.96 23.17
CA TRP A 279 12.21 34.72 21.77
C TRP A 279 10.86 35.34 21.38
N ALA A 280 9.92 35.47 22.31
CA ALA A 280 8.70 36.25 22.11
C ALA A 280 9.05 37.72 21.84
N ASP A 281 9.99 38.30 22.61
CA ASP A 281 10.49 39.66 22.34
C ASP A 281 11.10 39.78 20.93
N LYS A 282 11.80 38.74 20.44
CA LYS A 282 12.35 38.72 19.06
C LYS A 282 11.22 38.68 18.02
N SER A 283 10.22 37.83 18.23
CA SER A 283 9.06 37.68 17.36
C SER A 283 8.26 38.98 17.23
N GLU A 284 7.98 39.63 18.36
CA GLU A 284 7.15 40.83 18.44
C GLU A 284 7.79 42.06 17.78
N LYS A 285 9.13 42.08 17.67
CA LYS A 285 9.88 43.14 16.95
C LYS A 285 9.69 43.11 15.45
N LEU A 286 9.23 41.98 14.87
CA LEU A 286 9.00 41.82 13.43
C LEU A 286 10.21 42.23 12.57
N SER A 287 11.42 42.01 13.07
CA SER A 287 12.61 42.41 12.34
C SER A 287 12.69 41.65 11.02
N TYR A 288 13.15 42.32 9.97
CA TYR A 288 13.25 41.74 8.64
C TYR A 288 14.02 40.42 8.61
N LYS A 289 15.01 40.27 9.49
CA LYS A 289 15.81 39.05 9.65
C LYS A 289 14.96 37.83 10.03
N TRP A 290 13.97 37.99 10.91
CA TRP A 290 13.16 36.88 11.44
C TRP A 290 11.78 36.80 10.79
N ASN A 291 11.22 37.92 10.39
CA ASN A 291 9.92 38.04 9.72
C ASN A 291 10.09 38.33 8.23
N THR A 292 10.91 37.52 7.56
CA THR A 292 11.28 37.67 6.14
C THR A 292 10.09 37.34 5.22
N PRO A 293 9.82 38.10 4.14
CA PRO A 293 8.84 37.70 3.14
C PRO A 293 9.12 36.30 2.58
N LEU A 294 8.08 35.48 2.39
CA LEU A 294 8.21 34.08 1.97
C LEU A 294 9.09 33.90 0.72
N THR A 295 8.92 34.77 -0.27
CA THR A 295 9.68 34.77 -1.55
C THR A 295 11.17 35.01 -1.38
N GLN A 296 11.60 35.48 -0.21
CA GLN A 296 12.99 35.73 0.13
C GLN A 296 13.54 34.76 1.20
N THR A 297 12.73 33.79 1.61
CA THR A 297 13.19 32.65 2.43
C THR A 297 13.72 31.55 1.51
N THR A 298 14.40 30.56 2.08
CA THR A 298 14.82 29.37 1.32
C THR A 298 13.70 28.34 1.15
N TYR A 299 12.56 28.52 1.82
CA TYR A 299 11.46 27.54 1.83
C TYR A 299 10.94 27.19 0.42
N PRO A 300 10.63 28.14 -0.49
CA PRO A 300 10.06 27.79 -1.79
C PRO A 300 10.93 26.79 -2.58
N GLU A 301 12.23 27.04 -2.67
CA GLU A 301 13.16 26.18 -3.41
C GLU A 301 13.43 24.85 -2.68
N GLU A 302 13.58 24.89 -1.35
CA GLU A 302 13.82 23.68 -0.55
C GLU A 302 12.64 22.71 -0.60
N ILE A 303 11.43 23.25 -0.47
CA ILE A 303 10.18 22.50 -0.44
C ILE A 303 9.86 21.92 -1.81
N ASP A 304 10.00 22.71 -2.89
CA ASP A 304 9.80 22.20 -4.25
C ASP A 304 10.76 21.04 -4.54
N ARG A 305 12.05 21.22 -4.22
CA ARG A 305 13.05 20.15 -4.37
C ARG A 305 12.70 18.92 -3.54
N PHE A 306 12.22 19.09 -2.31
CA PHE A 306 11.83 17.99 -1.43
C PHE A 306 10.65 17.20 -2.02
N TRP A 307 9.60 17.87 -2.48
CA TRP A 307 8.43 17.19 -3.04
C TRP A 307 8.74 16.51 -4.37
N ASN A 308 9.53 17.15 -5.24
CA ASN A 308 10.01 16.54 -6.48
C ASN A 308 10.85 15.28 -6.24
N ARG A 309 11.74 15.32 -5.24
CA ARG A 309 12.51 14.14 -4.82
C ARG A 309 11.62 13.05 -4.25
N THR A 310 10.67 13.40 -3.38
CA THR A 310 9.74 12.45 -2.74
C THR A 310 8.92 11.71 -3.79
N LYS A 311 8.37 12.46 -4.76
CA LYS A 311 7.67 11.91 -5.92
C LYS A 311 8.56 10.95 -6.71
N SER A 312 9.77 11.38 -7.05
CA SER A 312 10.72 10.58 -7.85
C SER A 312 11.07 9.25 -7.17
N VAL A 313 11.24 9.25 -5.84
CA VAL A 313 11.50 8.03 -5.06
C VAL A 313 10.29 7.10 -5.06
N TYR A 314 9.08 7.65 -4.88
CA TYR A 314 7.84 6.87 -4.96
C TYR A 314 7.70 6.23 -6.35
N ASP A 315 7.84 7.02 -7.41
CA ASP A 315 7.70 6.56 -8.80
C ASP A 315 8.74 5.48 -9.13
N ALA A 316 10.00 5.68 -8.74
CA ALA A 316 11.06 4.69 -8.94
C ALA A 316 10.72 3.36 -8.26
N ARG A 317 10.23 3.39 -7.01
CA ARG A 317 9.81 2.19 -6.28
C ARG A 317 8.63 1.50 -6.96
N MET A 318 7.61 2.24 -7.36
CA MET A 318 6.42 1.66 -8.01
C MET A 318 6.75 1.10 -9.40
N ASN A 319 7.62 1.77 -10.15
CA ASN A 319 8.08 1.31 -11.46
C ASN A 319 8.95 0.05 -11.33
N HIS A 320 9.87 0.00 -10.36
CA HIS A 320 10.64 -1.21 -10.04
C HIS A 320 9.69 -2.36 -9.72
N TRP A 321 8.75 -2.14 -8.79
CA TRP A 321 7.76 -3.14 -8.41
C TRP A 321 6.98 -3.68 -9.62
N ALA A 322 6.43 -2.79 -10.44
CA ALA A 322 5.64 -3.17 -11.61
C ALA A 322 6.48 -3.94 -12.65
N LYS A 323 7.70 -3.46 -12.92
CA LYS A 323 8.63 -4.09 -13.87
C LYS A 323 9.03 -5.49 -13.41
N GLU A 324 9.52 -5.63 -12.18
CA GLU A 324 10.03 -6.92 -11.69
C GLU A 324 8.89 -7.90 -11.36
N THR A 325 7.70 -7.43 -11.02
CA THR A 325 6.51 -8.31 -10.92
C THR A 325 6.16 -8.89 -12.29
N LYS A 326 6.17 -8.06 -13.34
CA LYS A 326 5.96 -8.53 -14.73
C LYS A 326 7.06 -9.49 -15.17
N HIS A 327 8.31 -9.22 -14.78
CA HIS A 327 9.43 -10.10 -15.05
C HIS A 327 9.24 -11.46 -14.37
N LEU A 328 8.91 -11.47 -13.08
CA LEU A 328 8.61 -12.68 -12.33
C LEU A 328 7.50 -13.51 -12.98
N GLN A 329 6.42 -12.88 -13.43
CA GLN A 329 5.32 -13.55 -14.12
C GLN A 329 5.78 -14.21 -15.45
N ALA A 330 6.64 -13.53 -16.20
CA ALA A 330 7.18 -14.06 -17.46
C ALA A 330 8.14 -15.24 -17.21
N SER A 331 9.06 -15.10 -16.24
CA SER A 331 9.99 -16.17 -15.84
C SER A 331 9.24 -17.37 -15.27
N PHE A 332 8.19 -17.13 -14.48
CA PHE A 332 7.28 -18.15 -14.01
C PHE A 332 6.62 -18.93 -15.15
N ALA A 333 6.07 -18.23 -16.16
CA ALA A 333 5.45 -18.89 -17.30
C ALA A 333 6.43 -19.78 -18.07
N LYS A 334 7.66 -19.30 -18.30
CA LYS A 334 8.74 -20.08 -18.94
C LYS A 334 9.10 -21.32 -18.13
N ALA A 335 9.35 -21.16 -16.83
CA ALA A 335 9.68 -22.26 -15.95
C ALA A 335 8.54 -23.29 -15.90
N ASN A 336 7.28 -22.85 -15.84
CA ASN A 336 6.13 -23.73 -15.81
C ASN A 336 5.96 -24.53 -17.12
N GLN A 337 6.23 -23.91 -18.28
CA GLN A 337 6.25 -24.61 -19.56
C GLN A 337 7.34 -25.69 -19.58
N THR A 338 8.56 -25.37 -19.14
CA THR A 338 9.66 -26.33 -19.06
C THR A 338 9.37 -27.46 -18.07
N ILE A 339 8.79 -27.16 -16.91
CA ILE A 339 8.37 -28.17 -15.93
C ILE A 339 7.31 -29.11 -16.54
N THR A 340 6.36 -28.58 -17.31
CA THR A 340 5.32 -29.38 -17.96
C THR A 340 5.91 -30.30 -19.03
N GLU A 341 6.83 -29.79 -19.85
CA GLU A 341 7.50 -30.56 -20.90
C GLU A 341 8.35 -31.72 -20.34
N TRP A 342 9.08 -31.48 -19.25
CA TRP A 342 10.05 -32.43 -18.70
C TRP A 342 9.54 -33.22 -17.48
N GLY A 343 8.35 -32.90 -16.98
CA GLY A 343 7.79 -33.50 -15.76
C GLY A 343 7.47 -34.99 -15.87
N SER A 344 7.27 -35.49 -17.10
CA SER A 344 7.01 -36.91 -17.38
C SER A 344 8.27 -37.69 -17.81
N THR A 345 9.42 -37.03 -17.97
CA THR A 345 10.64 -37.68 -18.45
C THR A 345 11.49 -38.19 -17.29
N SER A 346 12.64 -38.83 -17.60
CA SER A 346 13.56 -39.34 -16.58
C SER A 346 14.28 -38.23 -15.81
N GLU A 347 14.44 -37.08 -16.47
CA GLU A 347 15.14 -35.87 -16.01
C GLU A 347 14.41 -35.17 -14.87
N LYS A 348 13.15 -35.53 -14.59
CA LYS A 348 12.38 -35.00 -13.46
C LYS A 348 13.04 -35.24 -12.09
N GLN A 349 13.97 -36.21 -12.01
CA GLN A 349 14.75 -36.50 -10.80
C GLN A 349 16.11 -35.78 -10.77
N SER A 350 16.49 -35.07 -11.83
CA SER A 350 17.76 -34.35 -11.88
C SER A 350 17.78 -33.22 -10.86
N LYS A 351 18.97 -32.95 -10.31
CA LYS A 351 19.17 -31.89 -9.31
C LYS A 351 18.73 -30.52 -9.84
N ASN A 352 19.06 -30.21 -11.10
CA ASN A 352 18.75 -28.91 -11.71
C ASN A 352 17.25 -28.77 -12.00
N PHE A 353 16.55 -29.83 -12.41
CA PHE A 353 15.09 -29.81 -12.53
C PHE A 353 14.41 -29.59 -11.18
N LEU A 354 14.83 -30.32 -10.14
CA LEU A 354 14.27 -30.17 -8.79
C LEU A 354 14.53 -28.76 -8.22
N SER A 355 15.69 -28.18 -8.49
CA SER A 355 16.01 -26.78 -8.15
C SER A 355 15.07 -25.79 -8.83
N MET A 356 14.81 -25.97 -10.14
CA MET A 356 13.85 -25.15 -10.89
C MET A 356 12.42 -25.28 -10.34
N VAL A 357 11.97 -26.51 -10.03
CA VAL A 357 10.66 -26.73 -9.39
C VAL A 357 10.57 -26.02 -8.04
N GLN A 358 11.63 -26.05 -7.23
CA GLN A 358 11.64 -25.36 -5.95
C GLN A 358 11.61 -23.83 -6.11
N ALA A 359 12.40 -23.27 -7.03
CA ALA A 359 12.37 -21.84 -7.34
C ALA A 359 10.99 -21.40 -7.85
N GLN A 360 10.35 -22.22 -8.69
CA GLN A 360 8.98 -21.99 -9.17
C GLN A 360 7.98 -21.97 -8.01
N ARG A 361 8.07 -22.88 -7.03
CA ARG A 361 7.21 -22.88 -5.83
C ARG A 361 7.40 -21.63 -4.99
N ASN A 362 8.64 -21.18 -4.80
CA ASN A 362 8.94 -19.94 -4.09
C ASN A 362 8.28 -18.74 -4.80
N ALA A 363 8.35 -18.69 -6.13
CA ALA A 363 7.71 -17.66 -6.95
C ALA A 363 6.17 -17.68 -6.81
N VAL A 364 5.53 -18.85 -6.85
CA VAL A 364 4.07 -18.97 -6.62
C VAL A 364 3.67 -18.46 -5.24
N SER A 365 4.39 -18.89 -4.20
CA SER A 365 4.14 -18.47 -2.83
C SER A 365 4.24 -16.94 -2.70
N TYR A 366 5.23 -16.34 -3.35
CA TYR A 366 5.39 -14.89 -3.36
C TYR A 366 4.27 -14.20 -4.13
N LEU A 367 3.96 -14.61 -5.36
CA LEU A 367 2.87 -14.06 -6.18
C LEU A 367 1.48 -14.22 -5.52
N GLY A 368 1.27 -15.27 -4.72
CA GLY A 368 0.05 -15.44 -3.92
C GLY A 368 -0.06 -14.43 -2.78
N ASN A 369 1.07 -13.93 -2.26
CA ASN A 369 1.12 -12.99 -1.14
C ASN A 369 1.13 -11.52 -1.57
N ILE A 370 1.58 -11.18 -2.78
CA ILE A 370 1.69 -9.77 -3.21
C ILE A 370 0.37 -9.01 -3.25
N THR A 371 -0.76 -9.70 -3.42
CA THR A 371 -2.11 -9.10 -3.40
C THR A 371 -2.44 -8.46 -2.05
N LYS A 372 -1.77 -8.89 -0.97
CA LYS A 372 -1.93 -8.35 0.38
C LYS A 372 -1.33 -6.96 0.56
N TYR A 373 -0.44 -6.54 -0.34
CA TYR A 373 0.29 -5.28 -0.15
C TYR A 373 -0.50 -4.04 -0.55
N ASN A 374 -1.55 -4.12 -1.37
CA ASN A 374 -2.39 -2.97 -1.77
C ASN A 374 -1.60 -1.68 -2.13
N ASN A 375 -0.49 -1.83 -2.87
CA ASN A 375 0.48 -0.77 -3.20
C ASN A 375 1.29 -0.17 -2.03
N GLU A 376 1.24 -0.76 -0.84
CA GLU A 376 2.07 -0.47 0.33
C GLU A 376 3.41 -1.23 0.23
N ILE A 377 4.17 -0.91 -0.82
CA ILE A 377 5.45 -1.56 -1.13
C ILE A 377 6.57 -0.93 -0.30
N MET A 378 7.30 -1.76 0.44
CA MET A 378 8.47 -1.41 1.22
C MET A 378 9.75 -1.76 0.46
N LYS A 379 10.89 -1.24 0.91
CA LYS A 379 12.20 -1.52 0.30
C LYS A 379 12.55 -3.00 0.37
N GLU A 380 12.19 -3.63 1.48
CA GLU A 380 12.40 -5.05 1.74
C GLU A 380 11.63 -5.93 0.75
N ASP A 381 10.44 -5.49 0.31
CA ASP A 381 9.66 -6.23 -0.69
C ASP A 381 10.34 -6.24 -2.06
N LEU A 382 10.91 -5.10 -2.47
CA LEU A 382 11.68 -5.01 -3.70
C LEU A 382 12.88 -5.95 -3.66
N TYR A 383 13.60 -5.97 -2.54
CA TYR A 383 14.74 -6.87 -2.37
C TYR A 383 14.33 -8.35 -2.45
N GLN A 384 13.23 -8.73 -1.80
CA GLN A 384 12.72 -10.10 -1.88
C GLN A 384 12.25 -10.45 -3.29
N LEU A 385 11.60 -9.52 -4.00
CA LEU A 385 11.17 -9.70 -5.37
C LEU A 385 12.38 -9.96 -6.29
N ASP A 386 13.40 -9.10 -6.23
CA ASP A 386 14.61 -9.22 -7.03
C ASP A 386 15.32 -10.56 -6.78
N LYS A 387 15.38 -10.98 -5.51
CA LYS A 387 15.97 -12.25 -5.12
C LYS A 387 15.22 -13.43 -5.75
N ILE A 388 13.89 -13.42 -5.68
CA ILE A 388 13.05 -14.52 -6.21
C ILE A 388 13.10 -14.58 -7.73
N VAL A 389 13.06 -13.43 -8.41
CA VAL A 389 13.23 -13.34 -9.86
C VAL A 389 14.56 -13.97 -10.27
N LYS A 390 15.66 -13.55 -9.61
CA LYS A 390 16.99 -14.07 -9.90
C LYS A 390 17.11 -15.57 -9.66
N GLU A 391 16.62 -16.06 -8.53
CA GLU A 391 16.62 -17.49 -8.20
C GLU A 391 15.89 -18.33 -9.26
N LEU A 392 14.74 -17.85 -9.74
CA LEU A 392 13.96 -18.53 -10.77
C LEU A 392 14.65 -18.50 -12.13
N ASP A 393 15.17 -17.35 -12.55
CA ASP A 393 15.88 -17.20 -13.81
C ASP A 393 17.15 -18.06 -13.86
N ASP A 394 17.96 -18.03 -12.80
CA ASP A 394 19.18 -18.81 -12.71
C ASP A 394 18.86 -20.32 -12.76
N ALA A 395 17.85 -20.78 -12.02
CA ALA A 395 17.44 -22.19 -12.02
C ALA A 395 16.85 -22.63 -13.37
N HIS A 396 16.02 -21.79 -14.00
CA HIS A 396 15.46 -22.05 -15.33
C HIS A 396 16.55 -22.13 -16.40
N ARG A 397 17.49 -21.18 -16.41
CA ARG A 397 18.63 -21.17 -17.33
C ARG A 397 19.45 -22.45 -17.20
N THR A 398 19.86 -22.80 -15.98
CA THR A 398 20.70 -23.98 -15.75
C THR A 398 20.01 -25.27 -16.23
N PHE A 399 18.74 -25.48 -15.92
CA PHE A 399 18.04 -26.68 -16.42
C PHE A 399 17.80 -26.61 -17.94
N SER A 400 17.53 -25.43 -18.51
CA SER A 400 17.33 -25.28 -19.95
C SER A 400 18.59 -25.62 -20.76
N GLU A 401 19.77 -25.32 -20.23
CA GLU A 401 21.05 -25.73 -20.83
C GLU A 401 21.23 -27.26 -20.80
N ASP A 402 20.86 -27.93 -19.70
CA ASP A 402 20.87 -29.39 -19.62
C ASP A 402 19.87 -30.01 -20.60
N ALA A 403 18.64 -29.49 -20.62
CA ALA A 403 17.57 -29.89 -21.52
C ALA A 403 17.98 -29.77 -22.99
N ALA A 404 18.69 -28.71 -23.37
CA ALA A 404 19.20 -28.52 -24.73
C ALA A 404 20.25 -29.57 -25.10
N LYS A 405 21.19 -29.87 -24.19
CA LYS A 405 22.20 -30.93 -24.40
C LYS A 405 21.55 -32.31 -24.56
N ILE A 406 20.54 -32.61 -23.73
CA ILE A 406 19.80 -33.88 -23.78
C ILE A 406 19.03 -34.00 -25.10
N LYS A 407 18.32 -32.96 -25.52
CA LYS A 407 17.62 -32.92 -26.81
C LYS A 407 18.58 -33.13 -27.98
N ALA A 408 19.76 -32.48 -27.96
CA ALA A 408 20.77 -32.66 -29.00
C ALA A 408 21.31 -34.09 -29.05
N ALA A 409 21.58 -34.71 -27.90
CA ALA A 409 22.04 -36.10 -27.81
C ALA A 409 20.97 -37.10 -28.32
N LEU A 410 19.69 -36.89 -27.97
CA LEU A 410 18.59 -37.71 -28.46
C LEU A 410 18.40 -37.60 -29.98
N GLU A 411 18.53 -36.39 -30.53
CA GLU A 411 18.45 -36.16 -31.97
C GLU A 411 19.62 -36.82 -32.71
N GLU A 412 20.84 -36.75 -32.17
CA GLU A 412 22.00 -37.45 -32.74
C GLU A 412 21.81 -38.97 -32.70
N GLN A 413 21.28 -39.53 -31.60
CA GLN A 413 20.95 -40.95 -31.52
C GLN A 413 19.88 -41.36 -32.53
N ARG A 414 18.84 -40.52 -32.72
CA ARG A 414 17.81 -40.78 -33.72
C ARG A 414 18.40 -40.82 -35.12
N LYS A 415 19.25 -39.85 -35.48
CA LYS A 415 19.94 -39.82 -36.78
C LYS A 415 20.82 -41.04 -37.01
N LYS A 416 21.59 -41.45 -36.01
CA LYS A 416 22.40 -42.69 -36.09
C LYS A 416 21.53 -43.91 -36.33
N LYS A 417 20.39 -44.01 -35.63
CA LYS A 417 19.43 -45.10 -35.82
C LYS A 417 18.79 -45.08 -37.21
N GLU A 418 18.42 -43.91 -37.72
CA GLU A 418 17.88 -43.74 -39.08
C GLU A 418 18.92 -44.12 -40.15
N GLU A 419 20.19 -43.74 -39.96
CA GLU A 419 21.30 -44.14 -40.84
C GLU A 419 21.55 -45.66 -40.80
N GLU A 420 21.50 -46.28 -39.63
CA GLU A 420 21.62 -47.74 -39.48
C GLU A 420 20.45 -48.48 -40.13
N GLU A 421 19.22 -48.00 -39.93
CA GLU A 421 18.03 -48.55 -40.59
C GLU A 421 18.11 -48.40 -42.11
N GLN A 422 18.61 -47.27 -42.60
CA GLN A 422 18.79 -47.05 -44.03
C GLN A 422 19.87 -47.95 -44.63
N LYS A 423 21.01 -48.11 -43.96
CA LYS A 423 22.06 -49.07 -44.36
C LYS A 423 21.53 -50.51 -44.38
N MET A 424 20.70 -50.89 -43.40
CA MET A 424 20.05 -52.21 -43.41
C MET A 424 19.12 -52.37 -44.63
N ARG A 425 18.30 -51.36 -44.94
CA ARG A 425 17.42 -51.42 -46.13
C ARG A 425 18.21 -51.50 -47.43
N GLU A 426 19.29 -50.73 -47.56
CA GLU A 426 20.17 -50.78 -48.73
C GLU A 426 20.89 -52.14 -48.85
N ALA A 427 21.31 -52.74 -47.73
CA ALA A 427 21.89 -54.08 -47.70
C ALA A 427 20.88 -55.17 -48.08
N GLU A 428 19.64 -55.11 -47.56
CA GLU A 428 18.56 -56.02 -47.95
C GLU A 428 18.22 -55.88 -49.45
N GLU A 429 18.17 -54.66 -49.97
CA GLU A 429 17.91 -54.42 -51.40
C GLU A 429 19.06 -54.94 -52.27
N ALA A 430 20.31 -54.75 -51.85
CA ALA A 430 21.49 -55.29 -52.52
C ALA A 430 21.49 -56.84 -52.53
N GLU A 431 21.14 -57.48 -51.42
CA GLU A 431 21.01 -58.95 -51.34
C GLU A 431 19.89 -59.45 -52.26
N ARG A 432 18.77 -58.72 -52.32
CA ARG A 432 17.65 -59.03 -53.21
C ARG A 432 18.04 -58.95 -54.69
N ARG A 433 18.80 -57.91 -55.08
CA ARG A 433 19.36 -57.78 -56.44
C ARG A 433 20.34 -58.91 -56.77
N LEU A 434 21.17 -59.31 -55.81
CA LEU A 434 22.12 -60.42 -55.96
C LEU A 434 21.40 -61.77 -56.15
N LYS A 435 20.31 -62.02 -55.41
CA LYS A 435 19.44 -63.19 -55.62
C LYS A 435 18.76 -63.16 -56.99
N GLU A 436 18.25 -62.01 -57.41
CA GLU A 436 17.66 -61.85 -58.75
C GLU A 436 18.68 -62.08 -59.87
N GLU A 437 19.93 -61.65 -59.71
CA GLU A 437 21.01 -61.93 -60.65
C GLU A 437 21.42 -63.41 -60.65
N GLN A 438 21.47 -64.06 -59.49
CA GLN A 438 21.74 -65.50 -59.38
C GLN A 438 20.61 -66.34 -60.01
N ASP A 439 19.35 -65.95 -59.83
CA ASP A 439 18.20 -66.63 -60.44
C ASP A 439 18.16 -66.40 -61.96
N LYS A 440 18.50 -65.21 -62.44
CA LYS A 440 18.72 -64.94 -63.88
C LYS A 440 19.89 -65.75 -64.45
N GLY A 441 20.97 -65.92 -63.68
CA GLY A 441 22.10 -66.77 -64.03
C GLY A 441 21.70 -68.24 -64.16
N LYS A 442 20.95 -68.77 -63.19
CA LYS A 442 20.39 -70.14 -63.23
C LYS A 442 19.38 -70.33 -64.36
N GLN A 443 18.55 -69.33 -64.66
CA GLN A 443 17.66 -69.36 -65.83
C GLN A 443 18.45 -69.41 -67.13
N ARG A 444 19.53 -68.63 -67.28
CA ARG A 444 20.42 -68.72 -68.45
C ARG A 444 21.07 -70.10 -68.59
N GLU A 445 21.54 -70.68 -67.49
CA GLU A 445 22.11 -72.04 -67.46
C GLU A 445 21.08 -73.13 -67.82
N GLN A 446 19.82 -72.97 -67.38
CA GLN A 446 18.72 -73.86 -67.77
C GLN A 446 18.32 -73.68 -69.24
N THR A 447 18.38 -72.45 -69.76
CA THR A 447 18.11 -72.16 -71.18
C THR A 447 19.23 -72.73 -72.06
N GLU A 448 20.49 -72.64 -71.65
CA GLU A 448 21.63 -73.26 -72.34
C GLU A 448 21.59 -74.80 -72.30
N LYS A 449 21.13 -75.41 -71.20
CA LYS A 449 20.85 -76.86 -71.14
C LYS A 449 19.65 -77.28 -71.99
N ALA A 450 18.61 -76.45 -72.12
CA ALA A 450 17.48 -76.71 -73.01
C ALA A 450 17.87 -76.59 -74.49
N VAL A 451 18.79 -75.68 -74.83
CA VAL A 451 19.36 -75.58 -76.19
C VAL A 451 20.25 -76.77 -76.52
N SER A 452 21.01 -77.32 -75.55
CA SER A 452 21.80 -78.54 -75.80
C SER A 452 20.97 -79.82 -75.89
N GLN A 453 19.80 -79.87 -75.23
CA GLN A 453 18.84 -80.99 -75.35
C GLN A 453 17.88 -80.87 -76.54
N GLY A 454 17.68 -79.67 -77.09
CA GLY A 454 16.90 -79.45 -78.33
C GLY A 454 17.66 -79.75 -79.63
N ALA A 455 19.00 -79.82 -79.57
CA ALA A 455 19.84 -80.10 -80.74
C ALA A 455 19.99 -81.59 -81.08
N THR A 456 19.28 -82.50 -80.39
CA THR A 456 19.34 -83.95 -80.63
C THR A 456 18.01 -84.56 -81.13
N GLN A 457 17.05 -83.74 -81.59
CA GLN A 457 15.73 -84.21 -82.05
C GLN A 457 15.22 -83.55 -83.34
N LEU A 458 16.12 -83.22 -84.28
CA LEU A 458 15.76 -82.76 -85.64
C LEU A 458 16.58 -83.50 -86.72
N GLU A 459 16.58 -84.84 -86.65
CA GLU A 459 16.91 -85.74 -87.77
C GLU A 459 15.88 -86.87 -87.78
N SER A 460 14.70 -86.61 -88.37
CA SER A 460 13.79 -87.59 -88.99
C SER A 460 12.41 -86.96 -89.16
N ASN A 461 12.11 -86.50 -90.37
CA ASN A 461 10.97 -87.02 -91.14
C ASN A 461 10.79 -86.20 -92.41
N GLU A 462 11.15 -86.86 -93.50
CA GLU A 462 10.88 -86.50 -94.87
C GLU A 462 9.52 -87.12 -95.29
N VAL A 463 8.88 -86.49 -96.29
CA VAL A 463 7.84 -87.04 -97.18
C VAL A 463 6.37 -87.11 -96.67
N HIS A 464 5.46 -86.32 -97.27
CA HIS A 464 4.49 -86.80 -98.29
C HIS A 464 3.60 -85.68 -98.90
N VAL A 465 3.43 -85.76 -100.23
CA VAL A 465 2.52 -85.05 -101.17
C VAL A 465 1.14 -85.79 -101.14
N PRO A 466 -0.08 -85.25 -101.48
CA PRO A 466 -0.54 -84.64 -102.76
C PRO A 466 -1.59 -83.50 -102.58
N GLY A 467 -2.15 -82.78 -103.56
CA GLY A 467 -2.33 -82.87 -105.02
C GLY A 467 -3.75 -82.36 -105.35
N SER A 468 -3.92 -81.78 -106.55
CA SER A 468 -5.09 -81.07 -107.15
C SER A 468 -5.37 -79.65 -106.70
#